data_AF-A0A816SYD3-F1
#
_entry.id   AF-A0A816SYD3-F1
#
_cell.length_a   1.000
_cell.length_b   1.000
_cell.length_c   1.000
_cell.angle_alpha   90.00
_cell.angle_beta   90.00
_cell.angle_gamma   90.00
#
_symmetry.space_group_name_H-M   'P 1'
#
loop_
_entity.id
_entity.type
_entity.pdbx_description
1 polymer ?
#
loop_
_entity_poly.entity_id
_entity_poly.type
_entity_poly.pdbx_seq_one_letter_code
_entity_poly.pdbx_strand_id
1 'polypeptide(L)'
;MNCSTAAARHLASSGVDVYTAVAGAVGALYGPLHGGANEAVLKMLSEIGSVDNIPEFIEGVKNRKRKMSGFGHRVYKNYDPRAKVIKKLADEVFSIVGRDPLIEVAVALEKAALSDDYFVKRKLYPNVDFYSGLIYRAMGFPPEFFTVLFAIPRMAGYLSHWKESLDDPDTKIMRPQQVYTGVWLRHYTPVKERDEPKESDKLSQVSTSNASRRRLAGSSV
;
A
#
# COMPACT_ATOMS: atom_id res chain seq x y z
N MET A 1 -9.60 9.15 -6.46
CA MET A 1 -9.41 7.82 -7.08
C MET A 1 -8.15 7.17 -6.49
N ASN A 2 -8.24 5.97 -5.94
CA ASN A 2 -7.06 5.21 -5.46
C ASN A 2 -6.47 4.33 -6.59
N CYS A 3 -5.35 3.64 -6.32
CA CYS A 3 -4.62 2.84 -7.32
C CYS A 3 -5.49 1.77 -8.00
N SER A 4 -6.17 0.94 -7.23
CA SER A 4 -6.97 -0.17 -7.77
C SER A 4 -8.22 0.31 -8.51
N THR A 5 -8.87 1.36 -8.03
CA THR A 5 -9.98 2.00 -8.77
C THR A 5 -9.50 2.62 -10.09
N ALA A 6 -8.31 3.22 -10.11
CA ALA A 6 -7.74 3.76 -11.35
C ALA A 6 -7.41 2.65 -12.36
N ALA A 7 -6.88 1.51 -11.88
CA ALA A 7 -6.68 0.32 -12.71
C ALA A 7 -8.00 -0.21 -13.29
N ALA A 8 -9.06 -0.28 -12.48
CA ALA A 8 -10.40 -0.67 -12.93
C ALA A 8 -10.91 0.23 -14.06
N ARG A 9 -10.80 1.56 -13.90
CA ARG A 9 -11.22 2.54 -14.91
C ARG A 9 -10.36 2.50 -16.18
N HIS A 10 -9.06 2.25 -16.04
CA HIS A 10 -8.17 2.10 -17.19
C HIS A 10 -8.57 0.89 -18.04
N LEU A 11 -8.83 -0.26 -17.41
CA LEU A 11 -9.31 -1.45 -18.09
C LEU A 11 -10.72 -1.25 -18.68
N ALA A 12 -11.63 -0.63 -17.92
CA ALA A 12 -12.96 -0.31 -18.42
C ALA A 12 -12.92 0.56 -19.69
N SER A 13 -11.96 1.50 -19.78
CA SER A 13 -11.84 2.41 -20.93
C SER A 13 -11.52 1.71 -22.26
N SER A 14 -11.01 0.48 -22.23
CA SER A 14 -10.82 -0.33 -23.45
C SER A 14 -12.03 -1.21 -23.80
N GLY A 15 -13.13 -1.12 -23.04
CA GLY A 15 -14.35 -1.89 -23.27
C GLY A 15 -14.29 -3.34 -22.79
N VAL A 16 -13.40 -3.69 -21.85
CA VAL A 16 -13.35 -5.05 -21.30
C VAL A 16 -14.57 -5.34 -20.41
N ASP A 17 -14.91 -6.61 -20.28
CA ASP A 17 -15.99 -7.05 -19.41
C ASP A 17 -15.73 -6.73 -17.93
N VAL A 18 -16.79 -6.70 -17.13
CA VAL A 18 -16.74 -6.34 -15.71
C VAL A 18 -15.80 -7.26 -14.90
N TYR A 19 -15.75 -8.56 -15.21
CA TYR A 19 -14.93 -9.52 -14.47
C TYR A 19 -13.45 -9.25 -14.69
N THR A 20 -13.06 -8.99 -15.94
CA THR A 20 -11.67 -8.62 -16.29
C THR A 20 -11.25 -7.30 -15.63
N ALA A 21 -12.11 -6.27 -15.69
CA ALA A 21 -11.81 -4.98 -15.07
C ALA A 21 -11.65 -5.10 -13.53
N VAL A 22 -12.53 -5.85 -12.89
CA VAL A 22 -12.49 -6.08 -11.44
C VAL A 22 -11.30 -6.96 -11.04
N ALA A 23 -10.98 -8.01 -11.80
CA ALA A 23 -9.80 -8.84 -11.55
C ALA A 23 -8.51 -8.02 -11.60
N GLY A 24 -8.37 -7.14 -12.59
CA GLY A 24 -7.24 -6.21 -12.64
C GLY A 24 -7.21 -5.21 -11.48
N ALA A 25 -8.37 -4.74 -11.01
CA ALA A 25 -8.48 -3.91 -9.82
C ALA A 25 -8.02 -4.64 -8.55
N VAL A 26 -8.39 -5.91 -8.40
CA VAL A 26 -7.92 -6.77 -7.29
C VAL A 26 -6.41 -6.99 -7.38
N GLY A 27 -5.87 -7.24 -8.57
CA GLY A 27 -4.42 -7.33 -8.78
C GLY A 27 -3.66 -6.05 -8.36
N ALA A 28 -4.21 -4.88 -8.68
CA ALA A 28 -3.66 -3.60 -8.25
C ALA A 28 -3.83 -3.33 -6.75
N LEU A 29 -4.88 -3.89 -6.12
CA LEU A 29 -5.12 -3.82 -4.68
C LEU A 29 -4.14 -4.69 -3.90
N TYR A 30 -3.83 -5.89 -4.40
CA TYR A 30 -2.98 -6.87 -3.71
C TYR A 30 -1.56 -6.34 -3.40
N GLY A 31 -1.03 -5.42 -4.21
CA GLY A 31 0.32 -4.90 -4.03
C GLY A 31 0.58 -4.32 -2.62
N PRO A 32 1.80 -4.47 -2.07
CA PRO A 32 2.15 -4.04 -0.71
C PRO A 32 2.15 -2.52 -0.51
N LEU A 33 2.05 -1.75 -1.60
CA LEU A 33 1.91 -0.29 -1.55
C LEU A 33 0.43 0.16 -1.57
N HIS A 34 -0.51 -0.78 -1.50
CA HIS A 34 -1.95 -0.53 -1.47
C HIS A 34 -2.62 -1.41 -0.39
N GLY A 35 -3.28 -2.51 -0.76
CA GLY A 35 -4.11 -3.33 0.13
C GLY A 35 -3.35 -4.20 1.12
N GLY A 36 -2.09 -4.55 0.83
CA GLY A 36 -1.24 -5.33 1.75
C GLY A 36 -0.74 -4.57 2.99
N ALA A 37 -1.21 -3.34 3.22
CA ALA A 37 -0.78 -2.52 4.35
C ALA A 37 -1.27 -3.07 5.71
N ASN A 38 -2.42 -3.72 5.76
CA ASN A 38 -3.00 -4.29 6.98
C ASN A 38 -2.19 -5.49 7.52
N GLU A 39 -1.74 -6.39 6.65
CA GLU A 39 -0.81 -7.47 7.00
C GLU A 39 0.54 -6.89 7.48
N ALA A 40 1.05 -5.88 6.77
CA ALA A 40 2.29 -5.22 7.14
C ALA A 40 2.22 -4.51 8.51
N VAL A 41 1.03 -4.06 8.94
CA VAL A 41 0.81 -3.54 10.30
C VAL A 41 0.93 -4.66 11.33
N LEU A 42 0.30 -5.82 11.12
CA LEU A 42 0.44 -6.93 12.07
C LEU A 42 1.88 -7.41 12.20
N LYS A 43 2.60 -7.53 11.07
CA LYS A 43 4.01 -7.90 11.09
C LYS A 43 4.84 -6.88 11.88
N MET A 44 4.63 -5.59 11.62
CA MET A 44 5.29 -4.50 12.37
C MET A 44 5.00 -4.56 13.87
N LEU A 45 3.74 -4.74 14.28
CA LEU A 45 3.36 -4.83 15.69
C LEU A 45 3.97 -6.08 16.36
N SER A 46 4.02 -7.20 15.64
CA SER A 46 4.64 -8.44 16.13
C SER A 46 6.15 -8.30 16.28
N GLU A 47 6.83 -7.61 15.35
CA GLU A 47 8.27 -7.30 15.43
C GLU A 47 8.60 -6.37 16.60
N ILE A 48 7.70 -5.42 16.92
CA ILE A 48 7.86 -4.57 18.11
C ILE A 48 7.71 -5.41 19.38
N GLY A 49 6.73 -6.32 19.41
CA GLY A 49 6.54 -7.31 20.48
C GLY A 49 5.95 -6.73 21.77
N SER A 50 6.59 -5.74 22.38
CA SER A 50 6.16 -5.12 23.64
C SER A 50 6.18 -3.59 23.59
N VAL A 51 5.47 -2.95 24.53
CA VAL A 51 5.40 -1.50 24.67
C VAL A 51 6.78 -0.88 24.90
N ASP A 52 7.67 -1.59 25.60
CA ASP A 52 9.02 -1.11 25.94
C ASP A 52 9.92 -0.91 24.72
N ASN A 53 9.63 -1.61 23.61
CA ASN A 53 10.41 -1.53 22.36
C ASN A 53 9.95 -0.37 21.44
N ILE A 54 8.85 0.31 21.77
CA ILE A 54 8.28 1.39 20.94
C ILE A 54 9.26 2.57 20.75
N PRO A 55 9.98 3.07 21.79
CA PRO A 55 10.94 4.16 21.60
C PRO A 55 12.02 3.82 20.56
N GLU A 56 12.61 2.62 20.63
CA GLU A 56 13.60 2.16 19.66
C GLU A 56 13.01 2.08 18.24
N PHE A 57 11.79 1.54 18.12
CA PHE A 57 11.10 1.44 16.84
C PHE A 57 10.87 2.83 16.22
N ILE A 58 10.39 3.80 17.01
CA ILE A 58 10.17 5.19 16.57
C ILE A 58 11.48 5.82 16.10
N GLU A 59 12.58 5.67 16.84
CA GLU A 59 13.91 6.12 16.40
C GLU A 59 14.34 5.46 15.08
N GLY A 60 14.08 4.16 14.93
CA GLY A 60 14.32 3.43 13.69
C GLY A 60 13.55 4.01 12.49
N VAL A 61 12.29 4.40 12.69
CA VAL A 61 11.46 5.05 11.65
C VAL A 61 12.00 6.44 11.31
N LYS A 62 12.36 7.25 12.30
CA LYS A 62 12.93 8.60 12.09
C LYS A 62 14.23 8.55 11.30
N ASN A 63 15.06 7.54 11.58
CA ASN A 63 16.32 7.27 10.90
C ASN A 63 16.18 6.50 9.58
N ARG A 64 14.94 6.27 9.11
CA ARG A 64 14.61 5.55 7.85
C ARG A 64 15.16 4.11 7.80
N LYS A 65 15.42 3.50 8.95
CA LYS A 65 15.81 2.09 9.09
C LYS A 65 14.59 1.17 9.12
N ARG A 66 13.44 1.67 9.59
CA ARG A 66 12.16 0.95 9.62
C ARG A 66 11.05 1.78 8.97
N LYS A 67 9.93 1.13 8.66
CA LYS A 67 8.72 1.78 8.16
C LYS A 67 7.60 1.70 9.19
N MET A 68 6.86 2.80 9.33
CA MET A 68 5.59 2.81 10.06
C MET A 68 4.44 2.46 9.11
N SER A 69 4.05 1.19 9.08
CA SER A 69 2.86 0.71 8.36
C SER A 69 1.59 1.23 9.04
N GLY A 70 0.53 1.46 8.26
CA GLY A 70 -0.75 1.97 8.78
C GLY A 70 -0.75 3.46 9.16
N PHE A 71 0.32 4.21 8.87
CA PHE A 71 0.39 5.66 9.10
C PHE A 71 0.56 6.47 7.82
N GLY A 72 -0.05 7.65 7.83
CA GLY A 72 -0.07 8.58 6.72
C GLY A 72 -1.05 8.16 5.63
N HIS A 73 -1.43 9.15 4.82
CA HIS A 73 -2.35 8.93 3.70
C HIS A 73 -2.05 9.90 2.55
N ARG A 74 -2.29 9.46 1.31
CA ARG A 74 -2.09 10.30 0.12
C ARG A 74 -3.05 11.49 0.10
N VAL A 75 -4.29 11.24 0.52
CA VAL A 75 -5.41 12.20 0.58
C VAL A 75 -5.51 12.88 1.94
N TYR A 76 -5.78 12.13 3.03
CA TYR A 76 -5.89 12.70 4.37
C TYR A 76 -4.56 13.27 4.86
N LYS A 77 -4.58 14.57 5.20
CA LYS A 77 -3.50 15.28 5.91
C LYS A 77 -3.83 15.53 7.38
N ASN A 78 -4.98 15.04 7.81
CA ASN A 78 -5.44 14.99 9.18
C ASN A 78 -5.80 13.51 9.47
N TYR A 79 -6.35 13.25 10.66
CA TYR A 79 -6.79 11.92 11.04
C TYR A 79 -7.77 11.33 10.01
N ASP A 80 -7.58 10.06 9.63
CA ASP A 80 -8.47 9.37 8.68
C ASP A 80 -9.84 9.15 9.34
N PRO A 81 -10.94 9.69 8.79
CA PRO A 81 -12.27 9.55 9.40
C PRO A 81 -12.68 8.08 9.55
N ARG A 82 -12.18 7.19 8.67
CA ARG A 82 -12.45 5.75 8.74
C ARG A 82 -11.69 5.09 9.88
N ALA A 83 -10.47 5.53 10.16
CA ALA A 83 -9.68 5.01 11.27
C ALA A 83 -10.38 5.29 12.62
N LYS A 84 -11.05 6.44 12.75
CA LYS A 84 -11.84 6.78 13.94
C LYS A 84 -13.00 5.80 14.15
N VAL A 85 -13.72 5.46 13.08
CA VAL A 85 -14.83 4.48 13.14
C VAL A 85 -14.30 3.08 13.41
N ILE A 86 -13.23 2.67 12.71
CA ILE A 86 -12.62 1.34 12.90
C ILE A 86 -12.08 1.18 14.32
N LYS A 87 -11.50 2.21 14.92
CA LYS A 87 -11.02 2.14 16.30
C LYS A 87 -12.15 1.81 17.28
N LYS A 88 -13.31 2.48 17.14
CA LYS A 88 -14.50 2.15 17.94
C LYS A 88 -14.98 0.72 17.69
N LEU A 89 -15.00 0.30 16.43
CA LEU A 89 -15.38 -1.06 16.06
C LEU A 89 -14.42 -2.10 16.63
N ALA A 90 -13.13 -1.80 16.71
CA ALA A 90 -12.13 -2.68 17.32
C ALA A 90 -12.46 -2.93 18.80
N ASP A 91 -12.76 -1.88 19.55
CA ASP A 91 -13.16 -2.00 20.96
C ASP A 91 -14.45 -2.84 21.13
N GLU A 92 -15.43 -2.63 20.26
CA GLU A 92 -16.68 -3.43 20.24
C GLU A 92 -16.40 -4.91 19.96
N VAL A 93 -15.60 -5.22 18.93
CA VAL A 93 -15.25 -6.60 18.57
C VAL A 93 -14.49 -7.28 19.70
N PHE A 94 -13.47 -6.64 20.27
CA PHE A 94 -12.68 -7.23 21.35
C PHE A 94 -13.49 -7.51 22.62
N SER A 95 -14.56 -6.74 22.86
CA SER A 95 -15.48 -7.01 23.98
C SER A 95 -16.27 -8.31 23.81
N ILE A 96 -16.44 -8.79 22.57
CA ILE A 96 -17.23 -9.98 22.22
C ILE A 96 -16.33 -11.21 22.08
N VAL A 97 -15.25 -11.09 21.30
CA VAL A 97 -14.42 -12.25 20.89
C VAL A 97 -13.12 -12.38 21.68
N GLY A 98 -12.82 -11.41 22.56
CA GLY A 98 -11.56 -11.33 23.30
C GLY A 98 -10.53 -10.40 22.64
N ARG A 99 -9.51 -10.01 23.41
CA ARG A 99 -8.50 -9.03 23.00
C ARG A 99 -7.31 -9.71 22.32
N ASP A 100 -6.83 -9.12 21.22
CA ASP A 100 -5.55 -9.49 20.63
C ASP A 100 -4.40 -8.89 21.48
N PRO A 101 -3.37 -9.66 21.89
CA PRO A 101 -2.26 -9.13 22.68
C PRO A 101 -1.53 -7.93 22.04
N LEU A 102 -1.52 -7.84 20.70
CA LEU A 102 -0.89 -6.73 19.98
C LEU A 102 -1.67 -5.42 20.09
N ILE A 103 -2.91 -5.42 20.60
CA ILE A 103 -3.69 -4.19 20.73
C ILE A 103 -3.03 -3.19 21.68
N GLU A 104 -2.38 -3.67 22.75
CA GLU A 104 -1.70 -2.82 23.71
C GLU A 104 -0.51 -2.11 23.07
N VAL A 105 0.28 -2.86 22.27
CA VAL A 105 1.38 -2.32 21.47
C VAL A 105 0.84 -1.32 20.45
N ALA A 106 -0.27 -1.61 19.76
CA ALA A 106 -0.84 -0.73 18.76
C ALA A 106 -1.34 0.60 19.34
N VAL A 107 -2.04 0.57 20.48
CA VAL A 107 -2.53 1.77 21.17
C VAL A 107 -1.38 2.61 21.73
N ALA A 108 -0.37 1.96 22.34
CA ALA A 108 0.80 2.65 22.83
C ALA A 108 1.61 3.29 21.69
N LEU A 109 1.76 2.57 20.56
CA LEU A 109 2.46 3.06 19.37
C LEU A 109 1.73 4.25 18.74
N GLU A 110 0.39 4.18 18.66
CA GLU A 110 -0.42 5.32 18.21
C GLU A 110 -0.18 6.55 19.08
N LYS A 111 -0.31 6.39 20.41
CA LYS A 111 -0.13 7.50 21.36
C LYS A 111 1.26 8.11 21.26
N ALA A 112 2.30 7.28 21.19
CA ALA A 112 3.69 7.72 21.06
C ALA A 112 3.91 8.47 19.74
N ALA A 113 3.43 7.92 18.62
CA ALA A 113 3.55 8.57 17.31
C ALA A 113 2.78 9.89 17.23
N LEU A 114 1.58 9.98 17.80
CA LEU A 114 0.79 11.22 17.81
C LEU A 114 1.39 12.32 18.71
N SER A 115 2.28 11.96 19.63
CA SER A 115 2.97 12.88 20.52
C SER A 115 4.38 13.23 20.04
N ASP A 116 4.91 12.52 19.04
CA ASP A 116 6.27 12.74 18.50
C ASP A 116 6.27 13.80 17.38
N ASP A 117 7.10 14.82 17.58
CA ASP A 117 7.29 15.97 16.70
C ASP A 117 7.53 15.60 15.23
N TYR A 118 8.25 14.50 14.96
CA TYR A 118 8.54 14.03 13.60
C TYR A 118 7.27 13.69 12.84
N PHE A 119 6.33 13.00 13.50
CA PHE A 119 5.07 12.53 12.92
C PHE A 119 4.06 13.66 12.82
N VAL A 120 3.96 14.50 13.86
CA VAL A 120 3.09 15.69 13.88
C VAL A 120 3.46 16.66 12.75
N LYS A 121 4.74 17.03 12.63
CA LYS A 121 5.21 17.95 11.57
C LYS A 121 4.98 17.39 10.16
N ARG A 122 5.04 16.06 10.00
CA ARG A 122 4.79 15.37 8.72
C ARG A 122 3.33 14.98 8.49
N LYS A 123 2.45 15.28 9.45
CA LYS A 123 1.02 14.95 9.40
C LYS A 123 0.78 13.45 9.16
N LEU A 124 1.56 12.61 9.83
CA LEU A 124 1.46 11.16 9.76
C LEU A 124 0.50 10.68 10.85
N TYR A 125 -0.73 10.39 10.45
CA TYR A 125 -1.79 9.89 11.33
C TYR A 125 -2.13 8.44 10.98
N PRO A 126 -2.68 7.65 11.92
CA PRO A 126 -3.23 6.34 11.61
C PRO A 126 -4.23 6.40 10.46
N ASN A 127 -4.15 5.43 9.57
CA ASN A 127 -5.13 5.22 8.52
C ASN A 127 -6.01 3.99 8.85
N VAL A 128 -7.00 3.75 7.98
CA VAL A 128 -7.96 2.65 8.14
C VAL A 128 -7.31 1.27 8.36
N ASP A 129 -6.10 1.06 7.85
CA ASP A 129 -5.42 -0.24 7.89
C ASP A 129 -4.70 -0.50 9.23
N PHE A 130 -4.49 0.53 10.06
CA PHE A 130 -3.77 0.39 11.33
C PHE A 130 -4.48 -0.51 12.35
N TYR A 131 -5.82 -0.46 12.38
CA TYR A 131 -6.63 -1.27 13.30
C TYR A 131 -7.35 -2.43 12.62
N SER A 132 -7.56 -2.39 11.30
CA SER A 132 -8.37 -3.39 10.59
C SER A 132 -7.79 -4.80 10.70
N GLY A 133 -6.47 -4.95 10.63
CA GLY A 133 -5.81 -6.26 10.76
C GLY A 133 -6.00 -6.90 12.14
N LEU A 134 -6.01 -6.08 13.21
CA LEU A 134 -6.26 -6.57 14.57
C LEU A 134 -7.70 -7.05 14.75
N ILE A 135 -8.66 -6.36 14.12
CA ILE A 135 -10.06 -6.79 14.10
C ILE A 135 -10.19 -8.15 13.41
N TYR A 136 -9.66 -8.28 12.19
CA TYR A 136 -9.74 -9.53 11.44
C TYR A 136 -9.08 -10.69 12.18
N ARG A 137 -7.93 -10.45 12.81
CA ARG A 137 -7.24 -11.47 13.61
C ARG A 137 -8.06 -11.90 14.83
N ALA A 138 -8.66 -10.96 15.55
CA ALA A 138 -9.53 -11.27 16.69
C ALA A 138 -10.79 -12.04 16.26
N MET A 139 -11.29 -11.81 15.05
CA MET A 139 -12.37 -12.61 14.44
C MET A 139 -11.93 -14.00 13.97
N GLY A 140 -10.64 -14.36 14.08
CA GLY A 140 -10.10 -15.66 13.70
C GLY A 140 -9.68 -15.80 12.24
N PHE A 141 -9.63 -14.69 11.47
CA PHE A 141 -9.13 -14.76 10.10
C PHE A 141 -7.60 -14.85 10.06
N PRO A 142 -7.03 -15.72 9.19
CA PRO A 142 -5.59 -15.71 8.93
C PRO A 142 -5.16 -14.41 8.24
N PRO A 143 -3.94 -13.88 8.50
CA PRO A 143 -3.44 -12.67 7.85
C PRO A 143 -3.50 -12.70 6.31
N GLU A 144 -3.34 -13.87 5.71
CA GLU A 144 -3.39 -14.09 4.27
C GLU A 144 -4.75 -13.71 3.65
N PHE A 145 -5.82 -13.71 4.45
CA PHE A 145 -7.16 -13.33 4.01
C PHE A 145 -7.46 -11.83 4.12
N PHE A 146 -6.61 -11.03 4.76
CA PHE A 146 -6.97 -9.65 5.10
C PHE A 146 -7.20 -8.78 3.87
N THR A 147 -6.34 -8.92 2.86
CA THR A 147 -6.50 -8.19 1.60
C THR A 147 -7.76 -8.65 0.85
N VAL A 148 -8.12 -9.94 0.95
CA VAL A 148 -9.37 -10.48 0.38
C VAL A 148 -10.58 -9.88 1.08
N LEU A 149 -10.58 -9.85 2.42
CA LEU A 149 -11.63 -9.23 3.23
C LEU A 149 -11.78 -7.73 2.95
N PHE A 150 -10.69 -7.05 2.60
CA PHE A 150 -10.73 -5.66 2.15
C PHE A 150 -11.27 -5.51 0.72
N ALA A 151 -11.00 -6.49 -0.17
CA ALA A 151 -11.44 -6.49 -1.55
C ALA A 151 -12.96 -6.68 -1.68
N ILE A 152 -13.57 -7.55 -0.87
CA ILE A 152 -15.02 -7.85 -0.90
C ILE A 152 -15.88 -6.57 -0.85
N PRO A 153 -15.81 -5.71 0.19
CA PRO A 153 -16.60 -4.49 0.23
C PRO A 153 -16.14 -3.47 -0.83
N ARG A 154 -14.91 -3.59 -1.34
CA ARG A 154 -14.41 -2.71 -2.40
C ARG A 154 -15.05 -3.01 -3.76
N MET A 155 -15.60 -4.22 -3.96
CA MET A 155 -16.31 -4.60 -5.18
C MET A 155 -17.43 -3.60 -5.52
N ALA A 156 -18.22 -3.18 -4.53
CA ALA A 156 -19.27 -2.19 -4.74
C ALA A 156 -18.73 -0.88 -5.35
N GLY A 157 -17.58 -0.41 -4.87
CA GLY A 157 -16.92 0.77 -5.43
C GLY A 157 -16.33 0.54 -6.83
N TYR A 158 -15.75 -0.63 -7.09
CA TYR A 158 -15.24 -0.96 -8.43
C TYR A 158 -16.37 -1.06 -9.46
N LEU A 159 -17.46 -1.74 -9.12
CA LEU A 159 -18.64 -1.87 -9.98
C LEU A 159 -19.28 -0.51 -10.26
N SER A 160 -19.38 0.36 -9.25
CA SER A 160 -19.89 1.72 -9.42
C SER A 160 -19.05 2.52 -10.41
N HIS A 161 -17.72 2.51 -10.26
CA HIS A 161 -16.83 3.24 -11.17
C HIS A 161 -16.73 2.62 -12.57
N TRP A 162 -16.85 1.29 -12.69
CA TRP A 162 -16.92 0.61 -13.98
C TRP A 162 -18.20 1.02 -14.71
N LYS A 163 -19.35 0.95 -14.05
CA LYS A 163 -20.65 1.39 -14.59
C LYS A 163 -20.63 2.86 -15.00
N GLU A 164 -20.12 3.73 -14.13
CA GLU A 164 -19.94 5.15 -14.42
C GLU A 164 -19.08 5.39 -15.67
N SER A 165 -18.05 4.56 -15.92
CA SER A 165 -17.21 4.67 -17.12
C SER A 165 -17.92 4.20 -18.40
N LEU A 166 -18.94 3.35 -18.29
CA LEU A 166 -19.74 2.91 -19.45
C LEU A 166 -20.89 3.87 -19.75
N ASP A 167 -21.50 4.42 -18.71
CA ASP A 167 -22.66 5.31 -18.83
C ASP A 167 -22.23 6.74 -19.24
N ASP A 168 -20.98 7.13 -18.98
CA ASP A 168 -20.45 8.45 -19.34
C ASP A 168 -20.21 8.54 -20.86
N PRO A 169 -21.01 9.34 -21.61
CA PRO A 169 -20.93 9.44 -23.06
C PRO A 169 -19.62 10.04 -23.57
N ASP A 170 -18.87 10.74 -22.70
CA ASP A 170 -17.60 11.36 -23.02
C ASP A 170 -16.40 10.44 -22.72
N THR A 171 -16.64 9.22 -22.21
CA THR A 171 -15.56 8.27 -21.93
C THR A 171 -14.80 7.90 -23.20
N LYS A 172 -13.47 8.06 -23.14
CA LYS A 172 -12.53 7.66 -24.18
C LYS A 172 -11.53 6.65 -23.63
N ILE A 173 -10.98 5.84 -24.52
CA ILE A 173 -9.88 4.92 -24.17
C ILE A 173 -8.70 5.69 -23.56
N MET A 174 -8.23 5.22 -22.40
CA MET A 174 -7.07 5.81 -21.73
C MET A 174 -5.78 5.40 -22.44
N ARG A 175 -5.08 6.38 -23.04
CA ARG A 175 -3.80 6.19 -23.74
C ARG A 175 -2.77 7.24 -23.28
N PRO A 176 -2.15 7.07 -22.10
CA PRO A 176 -1.15 8.01 -21.62
C PRO A 176 0.07 8.03 -22.55
N GLN A 177 0.70 9.20 -22.66
CA GLN A 177 1.96 9.38 -23.39
C GLN A 177 3.16 9.20 -22.46
N GLN A 178 4.35 9.10 -23.05
CA GLN A 178 5.63 9.06 -22.32
C GLN A 178 6.56 10.16 -22.84
N VAL A 179 7.39 10.70 -21.95
CA VAL A 179 8.52 11.57 -22.32
C VAL A 179 9.72 10.67 -22.62
N TYR A 180 10.13 10.59 -23.87
CA TYR A 180 11.26 9.77 -24.28
C TYR A 180 12.59 10.43 -23.89
N THR A 181 13.36 9.77 -23.03
CA THR A 181 14.71 10.21 -22.60
C THR A 181 15.77 9.15 -22.91
N GLY A 182 15.48 8.25 -23.85
CA GLY A 182 16.38 7.18 -24.25
C GLY A 182 17.43 7.62 -25.27
N VAL A 183 18.23 6.67 -25.75
CA VAL A 183 19.20 6.88 -26.82
C VAL A 183 18.49 7.10 -28.14
N TRP A 184 18.89 8.12 -28.91
CA TRP A 184 18.36 8.37 -30.25
C TRP A 184 18.63 7.21 -31.23
N LEU A 185 18.19 7.38 -32.49
CA LEU A 185 18.32 6.38 -33.55
C LEU A 185 19.70 5.70 -33.54
N ARG A 186 19.71 4.38 -33.44
CA ARG A 186 20.90 3.53 -33.54
C ARG A 186 20.62 2.36 -34.47
N HIS A 187 21.59 2.01 -35.30
CA HIS A 187 21.46 0.86 -36.18
C HIS A 187 21.51 -0.44 -35.38
N TYR A 188 20.69 -1.41 -35.78
CA TYR A 188 20.71 -2.73 -35.17
C TYR A 188 21.95 -3.49 -35.64
N THR A 189 22.83 -3.86 -34.70
CA THR A 189 23.94 -4.77 -34.96
C THR A 189 23.50 -6.22 -34.72
N PRO A 190 23.59 -7.12 -35.72
CA PRO A 190 23.33 -8.54 -35.54
C PRO A 190 24.12 -9.10 -34.36
N VAL A 191 23.52 -10.04 -33.61
CA VAL A 191 24.11 -10.55 -32.36
C VAL A 191 25.55 -11.04 -32.54
N LYS A 192 25.86 -11.68 -33.69
CA LYS A 192 27.19 -12.23 -34.03
C LYS A 192 28.24 -11.16 -34.36
N GLU A 193 27.81 -9.94 -34.63
CA GLU A 193 28.65 -8.80 -35.02
C GLU A 193 28.77 -7.77 -33.88
N ARG A 194 28.22 -8.08 -32.70
CA ARG A 194 28.37 -7.24 -31.52
C ARG A 194 29.75 -7.49 -30.92
N ASP A 195 30.50 -6.43 -30.68
CA ASP A 195 31.73 -6.50 -29.90
C ASP A 195 31.44 -7.08 -28.51
N GLU A 196 32.45 -7.74 -27.90
CA GLU A 196 32.35 -8.11 -26.50
C GLU A 196 32.10 -6.86 -25.64
N PRO A 197 31.17 -6.93 -24.67
CA PRO A 197 30.80 -5.77 -23.87
C PRO A 197 32.04 -5.19 -23.18
N LYS A 198 32.35 -3.93 -23.50
CA LYS A 198 33.40 -3.20 -22.79
C LYS A 198 32.93 -2.94 -21.35
N GLU A 199 33.84 -2.66 -20.41
CA GLU A 199 33.51 -2.29 -19.01
C GLU A 199 32.38 -1.24 -18.89
N SER A 200 32.20 -0.38 -19.90
CA SER A 200 31.12 0.62 -20.04
C SER A 200 29.71 0.04 -20.26
N ASP A 201 29.59 -1.21 -20.70
CA ASP A 201 28.34 -1.95 -20.89
C ASP A 201 27.95 -2.78 -19.66
N LYS A 202 28.73 -2.72 -18.56
CA LYS A 202 28.22 -3.14 -17.25
C LYS A 202 26.93 -2.37 -17.05
N LEU A 203 25.81 -3.09 -16.88
CA LEU A 203 24.50 -2.53 -16.54
C LEU A 203 24.74 -1.38 -15.57
N SER A 204 24.63 -0.14 -16.05
CA SER A 204 24.75 1.02 -15.18
C SER A 204 23.80 0.74 -14.03
N GLN A 205 24.28 0.71 -12.79
CA GLN A 205 23.39 0.58 -11.65
C GLN A 205 22.42 1.76 -11.76
N VAL A 206 21.23 1.50 -12.31
CA VAL A 206 20.17 2.50 -12.37
C VAL A 206 20.03 2.94 -10.94
N SER A 207 20.38 4.20 -10.67
CA SER A 207 20.46 4.70 -9.30
C SER A 207 19.18 4.26 -8.60
N THR A 208 19.32 3.54 -7.49
CA THR A 208 18.17 2.91 -6.84
C THR A 208 17.14 3.99 -6.58
N SER A 209 16.04 3.94 -7.34
CA SER A 209 15.01 4.98 -7.23
C SER A 209 14.52 5.04 -5.79
N ASN A 210 14.02 6.20 -5.36
CA ASN A 210 13.38 6.28 -4.04
C ASN A 210 12.27 5.23 -3.88
N ALA A 211 11.60 4.83 -4.96
CA ALA A 211 10.63 3.73 -4.94
C ALA A 211 11.28 2.35 -4.73
N SER A 212 12.44 2.10 -5.33
CA SER A 212 13.22 0.86 -5.16
C SER A 212 13.78 0.75 -3.74
N ARG A 213 14.39 1.83 -3.21
CA ARG A 213 14.86 1.90 -1.81
C ARG A 213 13.72 1.70 -0.83
N ARG A 214 12.56 2.33 -1.09
CA ARG A 214 11.34 2.11 -0.31
C ARG A 214 10.89 0.65 -0.38
N ARG A 215 10.92 -0.02 -1.52
CA ARG A 215 10.52 -1.45 -1.59
C ARG A 215 11.43 -2.34 -0.74
N LEU A 216 12.74 -2.18 -0.88
CA LEU A 216 13.75 -3.03 -0.22
C LEU A 216 13.86 -2.81 1.30
N ALA A 217 13.53 -1.62 1.80
CA ALA A 217 13.61 -1.30 3.24
C ALA A 217 12.61 -2.09 4.13
N GLY A 218 11.73 -2.91 3.55
CA GLY A 218 10.85 -3.84 4.31
C GLY A 218 11.18 -5.31 4.08
N SER A 219 12.25 -5.62 3.35
CA SER A 219 12.58 -6.95 2.84
C SER A 219 13.80 -7.60 3.50
N SER A 220 14.43 -6.92 4.46
CA SER A 220 15.50 -7.53 5.26
C SER A 220 14.89 -8.51 6.26
N VAL A 221 14.79 -9.77 5.82
CA VAL A 221 14.86 -10.95 6.70
C VAL A 221 16.34 -11.18 7.00
#